data_AF-A0A6A6XAS7-F1
#
_entry.id   AF-A0A6A6XAS7-F1
#
_cell.length_a   1.000
_cell.length_b   1.000
_cell.length_c   1.000
_cell.angle_alpha   90.00
_cell.angle_beta   90.00
_cell.angle_gamma   90.00
#
_symmetry.space_group_name_H-M   'P 1'
#
loop_
_entity.id
_entity.type
_entity.pdbx_description
1 polymer ?
#
loop_
_entity_poly.entity_id
_entity_poly.type
_entity_poly.pdbx_seq_one_letter_code
_entity_poly.pdbx_strand_id
1 'polypeptide(L)'
;MSQPDGSRLAMELELLEAMYPGQISYDPKSRDFKFADQSALLHLRLPELYPEMGLPDVISACGGSRTDLRDRTKAAMQALRLADGEEALDAVIACYQGIVDEANSTTDSHSPKGTAKDRNSAVARSEVERESERGKTVVIWLHHLLALSKRKLALAAAPSVSGITKPGYPGIMVFAGNAGAVLDHVRRLKAENWQAFQMRYEADECWEFVHGGGVSEVESMSEVVAALDFGEHGARHKTEFLQAVGIK
;
A
#
# COMPACT_ATOMS: atom_id res chain seq x y z
N MET A 1 -17.87 -13.13 -19.33
CA MET A 1 -19.07 -12.55 -18.69
C MET A 1 -18.62 -11.25 -18.04
N SER A 2 -19.05 -10.12 -18.59
CA SER A 2 -18.68 -8.78 -18.12
C SER A 2 -19.34 -8.54 -16.77
N GLN A 3 -18.56 -8.28 -15.71
CA GLN A 3 -19.14 -7.74 -14.48
C GLN A 3 -19.71 -6.34 -14.78
N PRO A 4 -20.84 -5.95 -14.18
CA PRO A 4 -21.46 -4.67 -14.49
C PRO A 4 -20.54 -3.52 -14.07
N ASP A 5 -20.35 -2.56 -14.97
CA ASP A 5 -19.39 -1.45 -14.91
C ASP A 5 -19.50 -0.61 -13.61
N GLY A 6 -20.66 -0.63 -12.94
CA GLY A 6 -20.84 0.01 -11.62
C GLY A 6 -20.20 -0.73 -10.44
N SER A 7 -19.82 -1.99 -10.59
CA SER A 7 -19.29 -2.83 -9.50
C SER A 7 -17.87 -2.46 -9.11
N ARG A 8 -16.99 -2.15 -10.07
CA ARG A 8 -15.59 -1.82 -9.79
C ARG A 8 -15.43 -0.50 -9.07
N LEU A 9 -16.09 0.56 -9.55
CA LEU A 9 -16.10 1.84 -8.86
C LEU A 9 -16.71 1.73 -7.46
N ALA A 10 -17.82 0.98 -7.30
CA ALA A 10 -18.41 0.76 -5.98
C ALA A 10 -17.45 0.05 -5.03
N MET A 11 -16.74 -0.98 -5.51
CA MET A 11 -15.70 -1.67 -4.73
C MET A 11 -14.54 -0.75 -4.39
N GLU A 12 -14.06 0.08 -5.33
CA GLU A 12 -13.00 1.06 -5.09
C GLU A 12 -13.42 2.04 -3.99
N LEU A 13 -14.65 2.56 -4.03
CA LEU A 13 -15.18 3.48 -3.03
C LEU A 13 -15.34 2.82 -1.65
N GLU A 14 -15.81 1.57 -1.58
CA GLU A 14 -15.88 0.81 -0.32
C GLU A 14 -14.49 0.59 0.30
N LEU A 15 -13.49 0.31 -0.54
CA LEU A 15 -12.11 0.15 -0.10
C LEU A 15 -11.52 1.45 0.41
N LEU A 16 -11.76 2.56 -0.31
CA LEU A 16 -11.33 3.88 0.13
C LEU A 16 -12.00 4.30 1.43
N GLU A 17 -13.26 3.96 1.66
CA GLU A 17 -13.93 4.23 2.95
C GLU A 17 -13.27 3.43 4.08
N ALA A 18 -12.86 2.19 3.82
CA ALA A 18 -12.11 1.39 4.80
C ALA A 18 -10.69 1.93 5.06
N MET A 19 -10.07 2.57 4.07
CA MET A 19 -8.73 3.18 4.19
C MET A 19 -8.74 4.57 4.83
N TYR A 20 -9.74 5.37 4.50
CA TYR A 20 -9.88 6.78 4.89
C TYR A 20 -11.28 7.02 5.51
N PRO A 21 -11.60 6.41 6.67
CA PRO A 21 -12.95 6.44 7.21
C PRO A 21 -13.44 7.88 7.46
N GLY A 22 -14.59 8.21 6.88
CA GLY A 22 -15.22 9.53 7.01
C GLY A 22 -14.48 10.70 6.33
N GLN A 23 -13.43 10.42 5.54
CA GLN A 23 -12.66 11.45 4.82
C GLN A 23 -13.05 11.57 3.35
N ILE A 24 -13.79 10.60 2.81
CA ILE A 24 -14.21 10.59 1.41
C ILE A 24 -15.69 10.91 1.24
N SER A 25 -16.06 11.45 0.07
CA SER A 25 -17.46 11.56 -0.34
C SER A 25 -17.57 11.46 -1.87
N TYR A 26 -18.64 10.84 -2.35
CA TYR A 26 -18.89 10.66 -3.78
C TYR A 26 -20.32 11.05 -4.14
N ASP A 27 -20.48 11.90 -5.15
CA ASP A 27 -21.78 12.22 -5.76
C ASP A 27 -21.93 11.45 -7.08
N PRO A 28 -22.82 10.43 -7.16
CA PRO A 28 -23.00 9.63 -8.37
C PRO A 28 -23.59 10.42 -9.55
N LYS A 29 -24.27 11.55 -9.31
CA LYS A 29 -24.88 12.35 -10.38
C LYS A 29 -23.86 13.22 -11.09
N SER A 30 -23.00 13.90 -10.34
CA SER A 30 -21.95 14.74 -10.91
C SER A 30 -20.64 13.98 -11.15
N ARG A 31 -20.55 12.74 -10.63
CA ARG A 31 -19.31 11.93 -10.58
C ARG A 31 -18.17 12.67 -9.88
N ASP A 32 -18.53 13.49 -8.89
CA ASP A 32 -17.56 14.22 -8.08
C ASP A 32 -17.11 13.36 -6.91
N PHE A 33 -15.81 13.14 -6.81
CA PHE A 33 -15.16 12.50 -5.67
C PHE A 33 -14.44 13.57 -4.85
N LYS A 34 -14.57 13.54 -3.53
CA LYS A 34 -13.86 14.45 -2.64
C LYS A 34 -13.16 13.67 -1.55
N PHE A 35 -11.95 14.12 -1.23
CA PHE A 35 -11.18 13.69 -0.08
C PHE A 35 -10.87 14.93 0.77
N ALA A 36 -11.08 14.82 2.09
CA ALA A 36 -10.82 15.88 3.05
C ALA A 36 -10.00 15.35 4.22
N ASP A 37 -8.87 15.99 4.48
CA ASP A 37 -8.01 15.69 5.62
C ASP A 37 -7.66 16.99 6.34
N GLN A 38 -8.16 17.15 7.56
CA GLN A 38 -8.07 18.38 8.36
C GLN A 38 -8.56 19.63 7.59
N SER A 39 -7.62 20.45 7.12
CA SER A 39 -7.86 21.69 6.38
C SER A 39 -7.54 21.56 4.88
N ALA A 40 -7.04 20.40 4.46
CA ALA A 40 -6.69 20.07 3.10
C ALA A 40 -7.93 19.44 2.40
N LEU A 41 -8.19 19.84 1.16
CA LEU A 41 -9.29 19.31 0.36
C LEU A 41 -8.83 19.00 -1.06
N LEU A 42 -9.19 17.81 -1.53
CA LEU A 42 -9.05 17.34 -2.90
C LEU A 42 -10.45 17.08 -3.48
N HIS A 43 -10.72 17.62 -4.67
CA HIS A 43 -11.95 17.39 -5.42
C HIS A 43 -11.60 16.95 -6.84
N LEU A 44 -12.02 15.75 -7.18
CA LEU A 44 -11.85 15.11 -8.47
C LEU A 44 -13.20 14.98 -9.20
N ARG A 45 -13.14 14.95 -10.53
CA ARG A 45 -14.25 14.51 -11.37
C ARG A 45 -13.87 13.23 -12.10
N LEU A 46 -14.69 12.20 -11.96
CA LEU A 46 -14.47 10.92 -12.61
C LEU A 46 -15.07 10.91 -14.02
N PRO A 47 -14.31 10.52 -15.06
CA PRO A 47 -14.86 10.25 -16.40
C PRO A 47 -16.02 9.28 -16.35
N GLU A 48 -16.94 9.34 -17.31
CA GLU A 48 -18.15 8.50 -17.36
C GLU A 48 -17.82 7.00 -17.33
N LEU A 49 -16.72 6.61 -17.97
CA LEU A 49 -16.29 5.22 -18.15
C LEU A 49 -15.16 4.83 -17.18
N TYR A 50 -14.93 5.61 -16.13
CA TYR A 50 -13.97 5.24 -15.09
C TYR A 50 -14.53 4.11 -14.19
N PRO A 51 -13.72 3.09 -13.80
CA PRO A 51 -12.27 2.97 -14.00
C PRO A 51 -11.82 2.28 -15.31
N GLU A 52 -12.74 1.86 -16.18
CA GLU A 52 -12.43 1.14 -17.41
C GLU A 52 -11.62 1.98 -18.41
N MET A 53 -11.96 3.27 -18.54
CA MET A 53 -11.29 4.22 -19.43
C MET A 53 -11.29 5.64 -18.85
N GLY A 54 -10.15 6.31 -19.00
CA GLY A 54 -9.94 7.67 -18.54
C GLY A 54 -9.55 7.73 -17.07
N LEU A 55 -8.86 8.81 -16.71
CA LEU A 55 -8.37 9.06 -15.35
C LEU A 55 -9.17 10.20 -14.70
N PRO A 56 -9.22 10.26 -13.35
CA PRO A 56 -9.81 11.38 -12.63
C PRO A 56 -9.20 12.72 -13.05
N ASP A 57 -10.01 13.77 -13.21
CA ASP A 57 -9.51 15.15 -13.39
C ASP A 57 -9.57 15.93 -12.07
N VAL A 58 -8.54 16.72 -11.79
CA VAL A 58 -8.47 17.54 -10.59
C VAL A 58 -9.26 18.84 -10.82
N ILE A 59 -10.38 18.96 -10.13
CA ILE A 59 -11.23 20.17 -10.12
C ILE A 59 -10.67 21.19 -9.12
N SER A 60 -10.35 20.74 -7.90
CA SER A 60 -9.65 21.54 -6.90
C SER A 60 -8.74 20.70 -6.02
N ALA A 61 -7.64 21.31 -5.55
CA ALA A 61 -6.72 20.73 -4.59
C ALA A 61 -6.13 21.87 -3.76
N CYS A 62 -6.38 21.87 -2.45
CA CYS A 62 -5.95 22.92 -1.54
C CYS A 62 -5.24 22.32 -0.34
N GLY A 63 -4.09 22.87 0.06
CA GLY A 63 -3.40 22.48 1.30
C GLY A 63 -4.05 23.08 2.56
N GLY A 64 -3.49 22.78 3.73
CA GLY A 64 -4.07 23.22 5.00
C GLY A 64 -4.14 24.74 5.22
N SER A 65 -3.22 25.48 4.60
CA SER A 65 -3.24 26.96 4.56
C SER A 65 -4.08 27.53 3.40
N ARG A 66 -4.91 26.70 2.74
CA ARG A 66 -5.62 27.01 1.49
C ARG A 66 -4.72 27.36 0.31
N THR A 67 -3.44 26.99 0.35
CA THR A 67 -2.56 27.06 -0.81
C THR A 67 -3.13 26.21 -1.93
N ASP A 68 -3.22 26.78 -3.13
CA ASP A 68 -3.65 26.04 -4.33
C ASP A 68 -2.56 25.05 -4.76
N LEU A 69 -2.90 23.77 -4.79
CA LEU A 69 -2.02 22.66 -5.11
C LEU A 69 -2.45 21.94 -6.41
N ARG A 70 -3.39 22.50 -7.19
CA ARG A 70 -3.95 21.85 -8.38
C ARG A 70 -2.89 21.44 -9.39
N ASP A 71 -2.02 22.37 -9.80
CA ASP A 71 -1.01 22.11 -10.84
C ASP A 71 0.02 21.07 -10.38
N ARG A 72 0.45 21.13 -9.12
CA ARG A 72 1.35 20.14 -8.51
C ARG A 72 0.70 18.75 -8.48
N THR A 73 -0.58 18.70 -8.10
CA THR A 73 -1.34 17.44 -8.05
C THR A 73 -1.51 16.85 -9.45
N LYS A 74 -1.87 17.66 -10.45
CA LYS A 74 -1.96 17.22 -11.86
C LYS A 74 -0.63 16.70 -12.40
N ALA A 75 0.48 17.39 -12.11
CA ALA A 75 1.81 16.95 -12.51
C ALA A 75 2.21 15.62 -11.85
N ALA A 76 1.92 15.45 -10.55
CA ALA A 76 2.19 14.20 -9.83
C ALA A 76 1.35 13.04 -10.39
N MET A 77 0.08 13.26 -10.71
CA MET A 77 -0.78 12.25 -11.33
C MET A 77 -0.25 11.79 -12.70
N GLN A 78 0.29 12.71 -13.51
CA GLN A 78 0.94 12.33 -14.78
C GLN A 78 2.20 11.49 -14.56
N ALA A 79 2.94 11.76 -13.46
CA ALA A 79 4.14 11.00 -13.11
C ALA A 79 3.85 9.58 -12.61
N LEU A 80 2.63 9.30 -12.09
CA LEU A 80 2.21 7.97 -11.65
C LEU A 80 2.11 6.94 -12.78
N ARG A 81 2.03 7.38 -14.05
CA ARG A 81 1.88 6.50 -15.23
C ARG A 81 0.74 5.48 -15.08
N LEU A 82 -0.38 5.91 -14.48
CA LEU A 82 -1.58 5.10 -14.35
C LEU A 82 -2.09 4.69 -15.74
N ALA A 83 -2.40 3.41 -15.90
CA ALA A 83 -2.94 2.87 -17.14
C ALA A 83 -4.48 2.93 -17.14
N ASP A 84 -5.08 3.06 -18.32
CA ASP A 84 -6.52 2.85 -18.48
C ASP A 84 -6.91 1.44 -17.98
N GLY A 85 -8.08 1.34 -17.34
CA GLY A 85 -8.57 0.10 -16.76
C GLY A 85 -8.11 -0.14 -15.32
N GLU A 86 -7.19 0.66 -14.78
CA GLU A 86 -6.82 0.64 -13.36
C GLU A 86 -7.62 1.66 -12.55
N GLU A 87 -8.06 1.23 -11.37
CA GLU A 87 -8.52 2.13 -10.32
C GLU A 87 -7.35 3.04 -9.89
N ALA A 88 -7.64 4.27 -9.49
CA ALA A 88 -6.69 5.38 -9.44
C ALA A 88 -6.83 6.24 -8.19
N LEU A 89 -8.01 6.25 -7.56
CA LEU A 89 -8.37 7.23 -6.54
C LEU A 89 -7.41 7.22 -5.36
N ASP A 90 -7.01 6.04 -4.89
CA ASP A 90 -6.07 5.93 -3.78
C ASP A 90 -4.69 6.51 -4.13
N ALA A 91 -4.15 6.17 -5.30
CA ALA A 91 -2.86 6.71 -5.73
C ALA A 91 -2.89 8.24 -5.84
N VAL A 92 -4.01 8.78 -6.30
CA VAL A 92 -4.22 10.23 -6.39
C VAL A 92 -4.27 10.86 -4.99
N ILE A 93 -4.97 10.23 -4.03
CA ILE A 93 -5.00 10.69 -2.62
C ILE A 93 -3.60 10.66 -2.01
N ALA A 94 -2.86 9.56 -2.18
CA ALA A 94 -1.51 9.42 -1.63
C ALA A 94 -0.55 10.46 -2.22
N CYS A 95 -0.60 10.71 -3.53
CA CYS A 95 0.17 11.78 -4.16
C CYS A 95 -0.19 13.16 -3.60
N TYR A 96 -1.48 13.43 -3.44
CA TYR A 96 -1.97 14.68 -2.90
C TYR A 96 -1.51 14.89 -1.44
N GLN A 97 -1.59 13.87 -0.58
CA GLN A 97 -1.10 13.94 0.80
C GLN A 97 0.39 14.26 0.86
N GLY A 98 1.23 13.59 0.04
CA GLY A 98 2.66 13.90 -0.04
C GLY A 98 2.94 15.36 -0.42
N ILE A 99 2.16 15.93 -1.35
CA ILE A 99 2.27 17.34 -1.74
C ILE A 99 1.88 18.27 -0.59
N VAL A 100 0.84 17.93 0.18
CA VAL A 100 0.41 18.69 1.36
C VAL A 100 1.49 18.68 2.43
N ASP A 101 2.09 17.52 2.70
CA ASP A 101 3.18 17.37 3.67
C ASP A 101 4.42 18.19 3.27
N GLU A 102 4.81 18.15 2.00
CA GLU A 102 5.87 19.00 1.47
C GLU A 102 5.55 20.49 1.61
N ALA A 103 4.33 20.89 1.26
CA ALA A 103 3.90 22.30 1.33
C ALA A 103 3.92 22.83 2.76
N ASN A 104 3.50 22.01 3.74
CA ASN A 104 3.54 22.37 5.15
C ASN A 104 5.00 22.46 5.66
N SER A 105 5.88 21.58 5.15
CA SER A 105 7.30 21.55 5.51
C SER A 105 8.12 22.71 4.91
N THR A 106 7.69 23.27 3.76
CA THR A 106 8.39 24.39 3.10
C THR A 106 8.27 25.75 3.81
N THR A 107 7.55 25.84 4.93
CA THR A 107 7.42 27.06 5.73
C THR A 107 8.62 27.34 6.65
N ASP A 108 9.56 26.41 6.80
CA ASP A 108 10.84 26.61 7.48
C ASP A 108 12.00 26.61 6.48
N SER A 109 12.67 27.76 6.33
CA SER A 109 13.66 28.03 5.28
C SER A 109 15.07 27.48 5.57
N HIS A 110 15.65 26.81 4.57
CA HIS A 110 17.05 26.86 4.09
C HIS A 110 18.23 27.00 5.10
N SER A 111 19.13 26.00 5.15
CA SER A 111 20.53 26.11 4.65
C SER A 111 21.42 24.87 4.92
N PRO A 112 22.58 24.72 4.22
CA PRO A 112 23.11 23.42 3.78
C PRO A 112 24.46 22.97 4.42
N LYS A 113 24.83 21.72 4.06
CA LYS A 113 26.15 21.07 4.04
C LYS A 113 26.85 20.73 5.36
N GLY A 114 27.20 19.44 5.48
CA GLY A 114 28.26 18.92 6.35
C GLY A 114 28.73 17.54 5.88
N THR A 115 29.73 17.51 4.99
CA THR A 115 30.55 16.33 4.69
C THR A 115 31.54 16.08 5.83
N ALA A 116 31.66 14.85 6.35
CA ALA A 116 32.95 14.20 6.69
C ALA A 116 32.80 12.84 7.41
N LYS A 117 33.29 11.80 6.72
CA LYS A 117 34.26 10.78 7.17
C LYS A 117 33.98 9.84 8.36
N ASP A 118 33.94 8.55 7.99
CA ASP A 118 34.64 7.39 8.57
C ASP A 118 35.04 7.42 10.05
N ARG A 119 34.51 6.43 10.79
CA ARG A 119 35.24 5.39 11.54
C ARG A 119 34.26 4.70 12.50
N ASN A 120 33.64 3.59 12.10
CA ASN A 120 33.14 2.54 13.01
C ASN A 120 32.55 1.30 12.28
N SER A 121 33.20 0.83 11.21
CA SER A 121 32.63 -0.20 10.31
C SER A 121 32.76 -1.66 10.77
N ALA A 122 33.23 -1.94 11.99
CA ALA A 122 33.41 -3.31 12.48
C ALA A 122 32.32 -3.75 13.47
N VAL A 123 31.82 -2.86 14.32
CA VAL A 123 30.75 -3.16 15.29
C VAL A 123 29.38 -3.14 14.60
N ALA A 124 29.15 -2.16 13.73
CA ALA A 124 27.90 -2.03 12.96
C ALA A 124 27.69 -3.20 11.98
N ARG A 125 28.76 -3.80 11.44
CA ARG A 125 28.64 -4.98 10.57
C ARG A 125 28.10 -6.20 11.31
N SER A 126 28.52 -6.39 12.56
CA SER A 126 28.06 -7.51 13.39
C SER A 126 26.61 -7.36 13.88
N GLU A 127 26.13 -6.12 14.05
CA GLU A 127 24.73 -5.85 14.41
C GLU A 127 23.82 -5.98 13.20
N VAL A 128 24.23 -5.47 12.03
CA VAL A 128 23.49 -5.61 10.77
C VAL A 128 23.42 -7.07 10.31
N GLU A 129 24.49 -7.85 10.49
CA GLU A 129 24.48 -9.30 10.21
C GLU A 129 23.56 -10.06 11.18
N ARG A 130 23.57 -9.73 12.48
CA ARG A 130 22.66 -10.33 13.48
C ARG A 130 21.21 -9.92 13.28
N GLU A 131 20.94 -8.69 12.86
CA GLU A 131 19.60 -8.22 12.49
C GLU A 131 19.11 -8.94 11.24
N SER A 132 20.00 -9.15 10.25
CA SER A 132 19.65 -9.93 9.06
C SER A 132 19.27 -11.36 9.42
N GLU A 133 19.91 -11.99 10.41
CA GLU A 133 19.60 -13.38 10.82
C GLU A 133 18.31 -13.54 11.64
N ARG A 134 17.73 -12.45 12.16
CA ARG A 134 16.46 -12.52 12.90
C ARG A 134 15.29 -12.86 11.98
N GLY A 135 14.29 -13.50 12.56
CA GLY A 135 13.00 -13.66 11.92
C GLY A 135 12.31 -12.31 11.78
N LYS A 136 11.62 -12.10 10.67
CA LYS A 136 10.73 -10.95 10.46
C LYS A 136 9.45 -11.42 9.81
N THR A 137 8.33 -10.81 10.20
CA THR A 137 7.04 -10.98 9.54
C THR A 137 6.43 -9.62 9.26
N VAL A 138 5.82 -9.50 8.07
CA VAL A 138 5.07 -8.32 7.66
C VAL A 138 3.71 -8.72 7.09
N VAL A 139 2.68 -7.93 7.38
CA VAL A 139 1.37 -8.00 6.69
C VAL A 139 1.20 -6.72 5.90
N ILE A 140 1.00 -6.88 4.60
CA ILE A 140 0.79 -5.81 3.65
C ILE A 140 -0.63 -5.91 3.11
N TRP A 141 -1.31 -4.77 3.18
CA TRP A 141 -2.60 -4.54 2.56
C TRP A 141 -2.38 -3.71 1.29
N LEU A 142 -3.17 -4.00 0.26
CA LEU A 142 -3.18 -3.31 -1.04
C LEU A 142 -4.62 -3.04 -1.45
N HIS A 143 -4.81 -2.01 -2.27
CA HIS A 143 -6.12 -1.68 -2.84
C HIS A 143 -6.66 -2.87 -3.61
N HIS A 144 -5.83 -3.42 -4.49
CA HIS A 144 -6.07 -4.70 -5.13
C HIS A 144 -4.77 -5.32 -5.64
N LEU A 145 -4.74 -6.65 -5.73
CA LEU A 145 -3.65 -7.39 -6.36
C LEU A 145 -4.17 -8.19 -7.56
N LEU A 146 -4.70 -7.49 -8.57
CA LEU A 146 -5.28 -8.11 -9.77
C LEU A 146 -4.28 -8.33 -10.91
N ALA A 147 -3.43 -7.33 -11.17
CA ALA A 147 -2.54 -7.35 -12.34
C ALA A 147 -1.55 -8.52 -12.25
N LEU A 148 -1.47 -9.30 -13.33
CA LEU A 148 -0.65 -10.50 -13.39
C LEU A 148 0.84 -10.22 -13.14
N SER A 149 1.33 -9.05 -13.58
CA SER A 149 2.70 -8.58 -13.30
C SER A 149 2.93 -8.40 -11.80
N LYS A 150 1.98 -7.76 -11.09
CA LYS A 150 2.05 -7.54 -9.63
C LYS A 150 2.07 -8.88 -8.89
N ARG A 151 1.16 -9.79 -9.25
CA ARG A 151 1.07 -11.15 -8.69
C ARG A 151 2.37 -11.93 -8.87
N LYS A 152 2.92 -11.95 -10.09
CA LYS A 152 4.20 -12.62 -10.38
C LYS A 152 5.36 -12.05 -9.55
N LEU A 153 5.40 -10.73 -9.38
CA LEU A 153 6.46 -10.11 -8.59
C LEU A 153 6.34 -10.43 -7.10
N ALA A 154 5.12 -10.46 -6.56
CA ALA A 154 4.85 -10.83 -5.16
C ALA A 154 5.23 -12.29 -4.85
N LEU A 155 5.12 -13.19 -5.83
CA LEU A 155 5.56 -14.59 -5.71
C LEU A 155 7.09 -14.76 -5.85
N ALA A 156 7.78 -13.80 -6.47
CA ALA A 156 9.23 -13.85 -6.73
C ALA A 156 10.07 -13.40 -5.52
N ALA A 157 9.82 -14.01 -4.36
CA ALA A 157 10.61 -13.83 -3.15
C ALA A 157 11.86 -14.74 -3.16
N ALA A 158 12.82 -14.44 -2.28
CA ALA A 158 13.98 -15.32 -2.10
C ALA A 158 13.55 -16.64 -1.42
N PRO A 159 14.28 -17.76 -1.59
CA PRO A 159 13.93 -19.05 -0.97
C PRO A 159 13.84 -19.01 0.57
N SER A 160 14.48 -18.04 1.21
CA SER A 160 14.44 -17.80 2.66
C SER A 160 13.22 -16.98 3.13
N VAL A 161 12.35 -16.59 2.20
CA VAL A 161 11.08 -15.90 2.47
C VAL A 161 9.95 -16.85 2.15
N SER A 162 9.10 -17.05 3.13
CA SER A 162 7.83 -17.77 2.97
C SER A 162 6.69 -16.78 3.11
N GLY A 163 5.52 -17.10 2.55
CA GLY A 163 4.42 -16.16 2.61
C GLY A 163 3.16 -16.61 1.91
N ILE A 164 2.17 -15.74 1.97
CA ILE A 164 0.87 -15.91 1.35
C ILE A 164 0.56 -14.64 0.58
N THR A 165 0.10 -14.77 -0.67
CA THR A 165 -0.51 -13.67 -1.42
C THR A 165 -1.96 -14.02 -1.69
N LYS A 166 -2.87 -13.09 -1.41
CA LYS A 166 -4.29 -13.19 -1.77
C LYS A 166 -4.59 -12.10 -2.81
N PRO A 167 -4.68 -12.45 -4.11
CA PRO A 167 -5.15 -11.57 -5.16
C PRO A 167 -6.56 -11.06 -4.92
N GLY A 168 -6.95 -10.05 -5.69
CA GLY A 168 -8.30 -9.47 -5.64
C GLY A 168 -8.42 -8.30 -4.67
N TYR A 169 -9.59 -8.18 -4.07
CA TYR A 169 -10.02 -7.03 -3.27
C TYR A 169 -10.27 -7.42 -1.80
N PRO A 170 -9.66 -6.73 -0.83
CA PRO A 170 -8.35 -6.08 -0.98
C PRO A 170 -7.28 -7.12 -1.37
N GLY A 171 -6.15 -6.64 -1.89
CA GLY A 171 -4.96 -7.47 -2.07
C GLY A 171 -4.26 -7.63 -0.72
N ILE A 172 -3.91 -8.85 -0.34
CA ILE A 172 -3.22 -9.12 0.93
C ILE A 172 -1.93 -9.87 0.65
N MET A 173 -0.86 -9.50 1.34
CA MET A 173 0.39 -10.25 1.33
C MET A 173 0.90 -10.41 2.75
N VAL A 174 1.31 -11.62 3.11
CA VAL A 174 2.00 -11.92 4.37
C VAL A 174 3.34 -12.52 4.00
N PHE A 175 4.43 -11.95 4.51
CA PHE A 175 5.77 -12.48 4.28
C PHE A 175 6.47 -12.69 5.62
N ALA A 176 7.06 -13.87 5.80
CA ALA A 176 7.88 -14.18 6.95
C ALA A 176 9.18 -14.89 6.53
N GLY A 177 10.25 -14.65 7.27
CA GLY A 177 11.54 -15.28 7.00
C GLY A 177 12.70 -14.51 7.59
N ASN A 178 13.87 -14.65 6.97
CA ASN A 178 15.05 -13.87 7.28
C ASN A 178 14.77 -12.37 7.11
N ALA A 179 15.07 -11.54 8.12
CA ALA A 179 14.72 -10.13 8.13
C ALA A 179 15.27 -9.37 6.92
N GLY A 180 16.55 -9.60 6.56
CA GLY A 180 17.15 -8.96 5.40
C GLY A 180 16.41 -9.32 4.11
N ALA A 181 16.11 -10.60 3.92
CA ALA A 181 15.41 -11.09 2.73
C ALA A 181 13.96 -10.58 2.63
N VAL A 182 13.24 -10.54 3.75
CA VAL A 182 11.87 -9.99 3.81
C VAL A 182 11.90 -8.49 3.48
N LEU A 183 12.77 -7.71 4.12
CA LEU A 183 12.88 -6.27 3.88
C LEU A 183 13.28 -5.94 2.44
N ASP A 184 14.22 -6.70 1.86
CA ASP A 184 14.62 -6.52 0.46
C ASP A 184 13.48 -6.88 -0.50
N HIS A 185 12.70 -7.92 -0.21
CA HIS A 185 11.50 -8.24 -0.98
C HIS A 185 10.48 -7.11 -0.92
N VAL A 186 10.13 -6.64 0.29
CA VAL A 186 9.21 -5.51 0.49
C VAL A 186 9.71 -4.25 -0.21
N ARG A 187 11.02 -3.95 -0.16
CA ARG A 187 11.60 -2.79 -0.84
C ARG A 187 11.41 -2.87 -2.35
N ARG A 188 11.60 -4.06 -2.95
CA ARG A 188 11.33 -4.27 -4.39
C ARG A 188 9.86 -4.05 -4.73
N LEU A 189 8.94 -4.57 -3.91
CA LEU A 189 7.51 -4.38 -4.17
C LEU A 189 7.09 -2.90 -4.00
N LYS A 190 7.61 -2.21 -2.98
CA LYS A 190 7.37 -0.77 -2.77
C LYS A 190 7.87 0.08 -3.94
N ALA A 191 9.00 -0.29 -4.57
CA ALA A 191 9.56 0.44 -5.71
C ALA A 191 8.64 0.45 -6.95
N GLU A 192 7.68 -0.46 -7.02
CA GLU A 192 6.67 -0.50 -8.09
C GLU A 192 5.52 0.50 -7.88
N ASN A 193 5.50 1.23 -6.76
CA ASN A 193 4.49 2.24 -6.43
C ASN A 193 3.04 1.72 -6.55
N TRP A 194 2.80 0.49 -6.08
CA TRP A 194 1.45 -0.08 -6.08
C TRP A 194 0.52 0.69 -5.14
N GLN A 195 -0.74 0.76 -5.53
CA GLN A 195 -1.77 1.49 -4.78
C GLN A 195 -2.02 0.88 -3.41
N ALA A 196 -2.17 1.77 -2.45
CA ALA A 196 -2.45 1.49 -1.06
C ALA A 196 -1.50 0.48 -0.43
N PHE A 197 -0.20 0.50 -0.77
CA PHE A 197 0.79 -0.37 -0.15
C PHE A 197 0.98 -0.02 1.33
N GLN A 198 0.12 -0.59 2.19
CA GLN A 198 0.09 -0.34 3.62
C GLN A 198 0.69 -1.52 4.36
N MET A 199 1.82 -1.30 5.03
CA MET A 199 2.34 -2.26 6.00
C MET A 199 1.51 -2.13 7.29
N ARG A 200 0.59 -3.07 7.49
CA ARG A 200 -0.35 -3.03 8.63
C ARG A 200 0.11 -3.85 9.83
N TYR A 201 1.10 -4.71 9.64
CA TYR A 201 1.78 -5.44 10.71
C TYR A 201 3.26 -5.55 10.38
N GLU A 202 4.09 -5.43 11.41
CA GLU A 202 5.50 -5.77 11.37
C GLU A 202 5.91 -6.30 12.75
N ALA A 203 6.64 -7.42 12.77
CA ALA A 203 7.22 -7.98 13.98
C ALA A 203 8.56 -8.68 13.69
N ASP A 204 9.42 -8.73 14.71
CA ASP A 204 10.72 -9.41 14.67
C ASP A 204 10.59 -10.89 15.07
N GLU A 205 9.68 -11.58 14.39
CA GLU A 205 9.46 -13.02 14.52
C GLU A 205 9.17 -13.62 13.14
N CYS A 206 9.45 -14.91 12.95
CA CYS A 206 9.16 -15.61 11.71
C CYS A 206 7.90 -16.45 11.89
N TRP A 207 6.79 -16.02 11.28
CA TRP A 207 5.58 -16.84 11.24
C TRP A 207 5.81 -18.10 10.40
N GLU A 208 5.17 -19.18 10.82
CA GLU A 208 5.12 -20.43 10.07
C GLU A 208 3.82 -20.49 9.26
N PHE A 209 3.89 -21.14 8.10
CA PHE A 209 2.75 -21.32 7.22
C PHE A 209 2.52 -22.81 6.98
N VAL A 210 1.26 -23.20 6.80
CA VAL A 210 0.87 -24.60 6.55
C VAL A 210 1.58 -25.22 5.35
N HIS A 211 1.90 -24.42 4.31
CA HIS A 211 2.59 -24.89 3.10
C HIS A 211 4.12 -24.94 3.25
N GLY A 212 4.67 -24.50 4.38
CA GLY A 212 6.10 -24.45 4.65
C GLY A 212 6.80 -23.33 3.87
N GLY A 213 7.82 -23.71 3.09
CA GLY A 213 8.70 -22.77 2.40
C GLY A 213 8.10 -22.12 1.16
N GLY A 214 8.51 -20.87 0.89
CA GLY A 214 8.13 -20.13 -0.30
C GLY A 214 6.80 -19.39 -0.19
N VAL A 215 6.46 -18.63 -1.22
CA VAL A 215 5.25 -17.81 -1.25
C VAL A 215 4.16 -18.54 -2.02
N SER A 216 3.02 -18.75 -1.38
CA SER A 216 1.83 -19.39 -1.96
C SER A 216 0.76 -18.36 -2.29
N GLU A 217 0.06 -18.54 -3.40
CA GLU A 217 -1.11 -17.73 -3.74
C GLU A 217 -2.38 -18.45 -3.29
N VAL A 218 -3.32 -17.72 -2.66
CA VAL A 218 -4.60 -18.25 -2.18
C VAL A 218 -5.77 -17.41 -2.69
N GLU A 219 -6.96 -18.00 -2.78
CA GLU A 219 -8.11 -17.34 -3.42
C GLU A 219 -8.95 -16.53 -2.42
N SER A 220 -8.96 -16.92 -1.15
CA SER A 220 -9.89 -16.39 -0.15
C SER A 220 -9.22 -15.95 1.16
N MET A 221 -9.88 -15.04 1.89
CA MET A 221 -9.43 -14.62 3.22
C MET A 221 -9.45 -15.81 4.21
N SER A 222 -10.42 -16.72 4.08
CA SER A 222 -10.49 -17.94 4.86
C SER A 222 -9.27 -18.84 4.66
N GLU A 223 -8.74 -18.93 3.44
CA GLU A 223 -7.51 -19.68 3.16
C GLU A 223 -6.29 -19.00 3.78
N VAL A 224 -6.19 -17.67 3.73
CA VAL A 224 -5.12 -16.94 4.43
C VAL A 224 -5.15 -17.28 5.93
N VAL A 225 -6.33 -17.19 6.54
CA VAL A 225 -6.52 -17.49 7.96
C VAL A 225 -6.17 -18.95 8.28
N ALA A 226 -6.64 -19.90 7.47
CA ALA A 226 -6.34 -21.32 7.66
C ALA A 226 -4.84 -21.62 7.53
N ALA A 227 -4.15 -20.93 6.63
CA ALA A 227 -2.72 -21.10 6.45
C ALA A 227 -1.86 -20.50 7.57
N LEU A 228 -2.39 -19.51 8.30
CA LEU A 228 -1.77 -18.88 9.47
C LEU A 228 -2.10 -19.59 10.79
N ASP A 229 -3.24 -20.29 10.87
CA ASP A 229 -3.68 -21.05 12.04
C ASP A 229 -2.94 -22.40 12.13
N PHE A 230 -1.60 -22.34 12.07
CA PHE A 230 -0.70 -23.47 12.03
C PHE A 230 0.44 -23.32 13.06
N GLY A 231 0.92 -24.45 13.58
CA GLY A 231 2.01 -24.49 14.57
C GLY A 231 1.60 -24.07 15.98
N GLU A 232 2.58 -23.95 16.87
CA GLU A 232 2.37 -23.63 18.29
C GLU A 232 1.75 -22.24 18.51
N HIS A 233 2.03 -21.30 17.61
CA HIS A 233 1.59 -19.91 17.70
C HIS A 233 0.46 -19.53 16.71
N GLY A 234 -0.10 -20.51 15.99
CA GLY A 234 -1.05 -20.26 14.90
C GLY A 234 -2.29 -19.45 15.31
N ALA A 235 -2.87 -19.77 16.47
CA ALA A 235 -4.03 -19.04 17.00
C ALA A 235 -3.72 -17.55 17.28
N ARG A 236 -2.50 -17.25 17.72
CA ARG A 236 -2.04 -15.88 17.94
C ARG A 236 -1.83 -15.15 16.61
N HIS A 237 -1.10 -15.76 15.67
CA HIS A 237 -0.83 -15.16 14.35
C HIS A 237 -2.11 -14.86 13.58
N LYS A 238 -3.09 -15.77 13.64
CA LYS A 238 -4.44 -15.55 13.11
C LYS A 238 -5.10 -14.30 13.71
N THR A 239 -5.03 -14.15 15.02
CA THR A 239 -5.64 -13.01 15.72
C THR A 239 -4.95 -11.70 15.34
N GLU A 240 -3.63 -11.67 15.35
CA GLU A 240 -2.81 -10.52 14.96
C GLU A 240 -3.05 -10.13 13.50
N PHE A 241 -3.15 -11.12 12.61
CA PHE A 241 -3.48 -10.92 11.21
C PHE A 241 -4.85 -10.29 11.03
N LEU A 242 -5.90 -10.85 11.64
CA LEU A 242 -7.26 -10.33 11.54
C LEU A 242 -7.34 -8.88 12.03
N GLN A 243 -6.69 -8.59 13.16
CA GLN A 243 -6.58 -7.24 13.69
C GLN A 243 -5.86 -6.31 12.71
N ALA A 244 -4.74 -6.74 12.12
CA ALA A 244 -3.97 -5.97 11.15
C ALA A 244 -4.79 -5.65 9.89
N VAL A 245 -5.62 -6.58 9.40
CA VAL A 245 -6.48 -6.34 8.23
C VAL A 245 -7.81 -5.64 8.57
N GLY A 246 -8.06 -5.34 9.84
CA GLY A 246 -9.23 -4.59 10.31
C GLY A 246 -10.51 -5.42 10.44
N ILE A 247 -10.39 -6.74 10.55
CA ILE A 247 -11.51 -7.66 10.77
C ILE A 247 -11.59 -7.97 12.27
N LYS A 248 -12.76 -7.75 12.86
CA LYS A 248 -13.06 -8.04 14.27
C LYS A 248 -13.59 -9.45 14.47
#